data_AF-T1DCT2-F1
#
_entry.id   AF-T1DCT2-F1
#
_cell.length_a   1.000
_cell.length_b   1.000
_cell.length_c   1.000
_cell.angle_alpha   90.00
_cell.angle_beta   90.00
_cell.angle_gamma   90.00
#
_symmetry.space_group_name_H-M   'P 1'
#
loop_
_entity.id
_entity.type
_entity.pdbx_description
1 polymer ?
#
loop_
_entity_poly.entity_id
_entity_poly.type
_entity_poly.pdbx_seq_one_letter_code
_entity_poly.pdbx_strand_id
1 'polypeptide(L)'
;MPELIREVNERSLLDVGFHPIIGRPEQAAEIPELYSTHGVATFKFYPATHGAEIYPGVYGIDDGLLYQALQQIRALGPPASALIHAENWE
;
A
#
# COMPACT_ATOMS: atom_id res chain seq x y z
N MET A 1 3.47 -11.76 -1.14
CA MET A 1 2.00 -11.71 -1.31
C MET A 1 1.37 -13.12 -1.49
N PRO A 2 1.85 -14.00 -2.40
CA PRO A 2 1.16 -15.28 -2.67
C PRO A 2 0.98 -16.18 -1.44
N GLU A 3 1.98 -16.22 -0.56
CA GLU A 3 1.92 -17.01 0.67
C GLU A 3 0.86 -16.51 1.66
N LEU A 4 0.71 -15.19 1.81
CA LEU A 4 -0.30 -14.58 2.68
C LEU A 4 -1.72 -14.85 2.16
N ILE A 5 -1.91 -14.71 0.85
CA ILE A 5 -3.18 -15.05 0.19
C ILE A 5 -3.52 -16.52 0.41
N ARG A 6 -2.54 -17.41 0.22
CA ARG A 6 -2.72 -18.86 0.44
C ARG A 6 -3.09 -19.15 1.89
N GLU A 7 -2.38 -18.59 2.85
CA GLU A 7 -2.64 -18.81 4.28
C GLU A 7 -4.04 -18.33 4.69
N VAL A 8 -4.46 -17.15 4.21
CA VAL A 8 -5.82 -16.65 4.42
C VAL A 8 -6.86 -17.58 3.81
N ASN A 9 -6.66 -18.03 2.57
CA ASN A 9 -7.60 -18.93 1.90
C ASN A 9 -7.70 -20.29 2.58
N GLU A 10 -6.60 -20.80 3.14
CA GLU A 10 -6.57 -22.12 3.78
C GLU A 10 -7.12 -22.10 5.22
N ARG A 11 -7.02 -20.97 5.93
CA ARG A 11 -7.24 -20.94 7.38
C ARG A 11 -8.23 -19.91 7.89
N SER A 12 -8.54 -18.87 7.11
CA SER A 12 -9.50 -17.87 7.54
C SER A 12 -10.91 -18.46 7.55
N LEU A 13 -11.67 -18.15 8.61
CA LEU A 13 -13.10 -18.46 8.69
C LEU A 13 -13.98 -17.36 8.10
N LEU A 14 -13.36 -16.24 7.68
CA LEU A 14 -14.01 -15.04 7.16
C LEU A 14 -13.34 -14.59 5.87
N ASP A 15 -14.06 -13.83 5.06
CA ASP A 15 -13.48 -13.12 3.91
C ASP A 15 -12.49 -12.05 4.39
N VAL A 16 -11.34 -11.97 3.71
CA VAL A 16 -10.26 -11.05 4.07
C VAL A 16 -9.77 -10.33 2.81
N GLY A 17 -9.51 -9.03 2.95
CA GLY A 17 -8.82 -8.22 1.96
C GLY A 17 -7.49 -7.70 2.51
N PHE A 18 -6.59 -7.29 1.60
CA PHE A 18 -5.27 -6.77 1.97
C PHE A 18 -5.11 -5.30 1.55
N HIS A 19 -4.39 -4.55 2.39
CA HIS A 19 -3.97 -3.17 2.13
C HIS A 19 -2.44 -3.08 2.26
N PRO A 20 -1.67 -3.25 1.17
CA PRO A 20 -0.22 -3.15 1.21
C PRO A 20 0.22 -1.76 1.66
N ILE A 21 1.23 -1.71 2.54
CA ILE A 21 1.87 -0.47 2.94
C ILE A 21 2.97 -0.15 1.92
N ILE A 22 2.90 1.05 1.34
CA ILE A 22 3.88 1.52 0.36
C ILE A 22 4.81 2.51 1.04
N GLY A 23 6.09 2.11 1.17
CA GLY A 23 7.14 2.87 1.85
C GLY A 23 8.37 3.15 0.98
N ARG A 24 8.46 2.56 -0.23
CA ARG A 24 9.62 2.68 -1.13
C ARG A 24 9.20 2.88 -2.59
N PRO A 25 10.02 3.52 -3.43
CA PRO A 25 9.72 3.71 -4.85
C PRO A 25 9.44 2.42 -5.62
N GLU A 26 10.17 1.34 -5.31
CA GLU A 26 9.98 0.05 -5.96
C GLU A 26 8.59 -0.53 -5.67
N GLN A 27 8.11 -0.37 -4.43
CA GLN A 27 6.77 -0.80 -4.03
C GLN A 27 5.67 0.02 -4.71
N ALA A 28 5.91 1.32 -4.93
CA ALA A 28 4.96 2.15 -5.68
C ALA A 28 4.85 1.72 -7.15
N ALA A 29 5.93 1.19 -7.74
CA ALA A 29 5.91 0.63 -9.10
C ALA A 29 5.12 -0.68 -9.20
N GLU A 30 4.95 -1.42 -8.11
CA GLU A 30 4.18 -2.68 -8.04
C GLU A 30 2.66 -2.46 -7.98
N ILE A 31 2.18 -1.23 -7.75
CA ILE A 31 0.75 -0.91 -7.60
C ILE A 31 -0.13 -1.49 -8.74
N PRO A 32 0.22 -1.33 -10.03
CA PRO A 32 -0.59 -1.88 -11.12
C PRO A 32 -0.63 -3.41 -11.14
N GLU A 33 0.48 -4.07 -10.79
CA GLU A 33 0.55 -5.53 -10.71
C GLU A 33 -0.27 -6.06 -9.55
N LEU A 34 -0.15 -5.45 -8.36
CA LEU A 34 -0.94 -5.82 -7.17
C LEU A 34 -2.45 -5.70 -7.44
N TYR A 35 -2.87 -4.65 -8.17
CA TYR A 35 -4.26 -4.47 -8.56
C TYR A 35 -4.73 -5.56 -9.55
N SER A 36 -4.01 -5.73 -10.66
CA SER A 36 -4.42 -6.62 -11.75
C SER A 36 -4.29 -8.10 -11.43
N THR A 37 -3.28 -8.48 -10.64
CA THR A 37 -2.95 -9.89 -10.37
C THR A 37 -3.54 -10.39 -9.06
N HIS A 38 -3.64 -9.52 -8.06
CA HIS A 38 -4.03 -9.90 -6.71
C HIS A 38 -5.34 -9.26 -6.22
N GLY A 39 -6.00 -8.43 -7.03
CA GLY A 39 -7.27 -7.80 -6.68
C GLY A 39 -7.14 -6.76 -5.56
N VAL A 40 -5.92 -6.29 -5.26
CA VAL A 40 -5.70 -5.24 -4.26
C VAL A 40 -6.21 -3.91 -4.81
N ALA A 41 -7.25 -3.35 -4.19
CA ALA A 41 -7.83 -2.08 -4.60
C ALA A 41 -7.39 -0.88 -3.74
N THR A 42 -6.61 -1.09 -2.69
CA THR A 42 -6.35 -0.07 -1.66
C THR A 42 -4.91 -0.16 -1.16
N PHE A 43 -4.27 1.00 -1.02
CA PHE A 43 -2.84 1.10 -0.69
C PHE A 43 -2.64 2.06 0.49
N LYS A 44 -1.89 1.65 1.50
CA LYS A 44 -1.69 2.40 2.76
C LYS A 44 -0.38 3.20 2.74
N PHE A 45 -0.44 4.44 3.21
CA PHE A 45 0.68 5.38 3.23
C PHE A 45 0.84 6.03 4.62
N TYR A 46 2.08 6.31 4.99
CA TYR A 46 2.47 7.02 6.22
C TYR A 46 3.41 8.20 5.89
N PRO A 47 2.87 9.40 5.61
CA PRO A 47 3.67 10.57 5.27
C PRO A 47 4.41 11.19 6.46
N ALA A 48 3.91 10.96 7.69
CA ALA A 48 4.32 11.68 8.89
C ALA A 48 5.77 11.44 9.36
N THR A 49 6.49 10.49 8.75
CA THR A 49 7.73 9.93 9.33
C THR A 49 8.90 9.95 8.36
N HIS A 50 8.93 10.86 7.39
CA HIS A 50 9.94 11.00 6.32
C HIS A 50 11.26 10.21 6.54
N GLY A 51 11.33 8.99 6.01
CA GLY A 51 12.52 8.11 6.08
C GLY A 51 12.76 7.38 7.40
N ALA A 52 12.07 7.75 8.48
CA ALA A 52 12.08 7.01 9.74
C ALA A 52 11.34 5.68 9.60
N GLU A 53 11.87 4.67 10.27
CA GLU A 53 11.22 3.37 10.40
C GLU A 53 10.09 3.47 11.44
N ILE A 54 8.86 3.19 11.01
CA ILE A 54 7.65 3.24 11.85
C ILE A 54 7.45 1.89 12.55
N TYR A 55 7.68 0.83 11.77
CA TYR A 55 7.66 -0.57 12.18
C TYR A 55 8.76 -1.30 11.41
N PRO A 56 9.26 -2.46 11.86
CA PRO A 56 10.25 -3.24 11.13
C PRO A 56 9.89 -3.43 9.65
N GLY A 57 10.67 -2.82 8.75
CA GLY A 57 10.45 -2.88 7.30
C GLY A 57 9.42 -1.90 6.72
N VAL A 58 8.82 -1.03 7.55
CA VAL A 58 7.86 0.01 7.14
C VAL A 58 8.45 1.39 7.39
N TYR A 59 8.55 2.18 6.33
CA TYR A 59 9.20 3.50 6.35
C TYR A 59 8.20 4.59 6.02
N GLY A 60 8.39 5.75 6.66
CA GLY A 60 7.72 6.98 6.29
C GLY A 60 8.08 7.42 4.89
N ILE A 61 7.10 7.96 4.17
CA ILE A 61 7.28 8.46 2.80
C ILE A 61 7.33 9.99 2.79
N ASP A 62 7.96 10.55 1.76
CA ASP A 62 7.86 11.97 1.44
C ASP A 62 6.68 12.26 0.50
N ASP A 63 6.44 13.56 0.26
CA ASP A 63 5.41 14.04 -0.66
C ASP A 63 5.67 13.61 -2.11
N GLY A 64 6.93 13.42 -2.51
CA GLY A 64 7.31 13.01 -3.86
C GLY A 64 6.86 11.58 -4.18
N LEU A 65 7.17 10.65 -3.28
CA LEU A 65 6.75 9.25 -3.36
C LEU A 65 5.23 9.13 -3.22
N LEU A 66 4.61 9.88 -2.31
CA LEU A 66 3.15 9.92 -2.19
C LEU A 66 2.51 10.37 -3.52
N TYR A 67 3.00 11.46 -4.11
CA TYR A 67 2.47 11.97 -5.38
C TYR A 67 2.64 10.96 -6.53
N GLN A 68 3.79 10.29 -6.62
CA GLN A 68 4.01 9.23 -7.60
C GLN A 68 3.01 8.08 -7.43
N ALA A 69 2.80 7.60 -6.20
CA ALA A 69 1.87 6.52 -5.93
C ALA A 69 0.41 6.92 -6.23
N LEU A 70 0.02 8.16 -5.92
CA LEU A 70 -1.31 8.68 -6.25
C LEU A 70 -1.55 8.74 -7.77
N GLN A 71 -0.54 9.04 -8.57
CA GLN A 71 -0.65 8.98 -10.03
C GLN A 71 -0.90 7.56 -10.54
N GLN A 72 -0.20 6.56 -9.97
CA GLN A 72 -0.43 5.15 -10.29
C GLN A 72 -1.86 4.74 -9.93
N ILE A 73 -2.32 5.04 -8.71
CA ILE A 73 -3.68 4.73 -8.24
C ILE A 73 -4.74 5.41 -9.11
N ARG A 74 -4.54 6.68 -9.47
CA ARG A 74 -5.44 7.40 -10.38
C ARG A 74 -5.57 6.71 -11.73
N ALA A 75 -4.48 6.18 -12.28
CA ALA A 75 -4.48 5.53 -13.59
C ALA A 75 -5.30 4.23 -13.60
N LEU A 76 -5.44 3.56 -12.45
CA LEU A 76 -6.25 2.33 -12.30
C LEU A 76 -7.76 2.60 -12.31
N GLY A 77 -8.17 3.80 -11.87
CA GLY A 77 -9.58 4.17 -11.73
C GLY A 77 -10.30 3.42 -10.59
N PRO A 78 -11.59 3.72 -10.34
CA PRO A 78 -12.35 3.04 -9.30
C PRO A 78 -12.41 1.51 -9.49
N PRO A 79 -12.28 0.71 -8.42
CA PRO A 79 -12.28 1.11 -7.00
C PRO A 79 -10.90 1.43 -6.39
N ALA A 80 -9.84 1.61 -7.19
CA ALA A 80 -8.50 1.88 -6.66
C ALA A 80 -8.47 3.16 -5.79
N SER A 81 -7.91 3.06 -4.58
CA SER A 81 -7.85 4.20 -3.64
C SER A 81 -6.62 4.18 -2.73
N ALA A 82 -6.26 5.37 -2.24
CA ALA A 82 -5.19 5.56 -1.27
C ALA A 82 -5.78 5.68 0.15
N LEU A 83 -5.14 5.03 1.11
CA LEU A 83 -5.43 5.12 2.54
C LEU A 83 -4.28 5.90 3.19
N ILE A 84 -4.56 7.08 3.73
CA ILE A 84 -3.51 7.98 4.24
C ILE A 84 -3.59 8.07 5.76
N HIS A 85 -2.49 7.78 6.44
CA HIS A 85 -2.31 8.10 7.86
C HIS A 85 -1.84 9.56 7.99
N ALA A 86 -2.78 10.50 7.92
CA ALA A 86 -2.50 11.92 7.79
C ALA A 86 -2.22 12.58 9.15
N GLU A 87 -1.01 12.38 9.67
CA GLU A 87 -0.47 13.10 10.82
C GLU A 87 0.67 14.00 10.39
N ASN A 88 0.87 15.11 11.11
CA ASN A 88 2.08 15.90 11.00
C ASN A 88 2.90 15.68 12.29
N TRP A 89 4.13 15.18 12.15
CA TRP A 89 5.05 15.00 13.27
C TRP A 89 6.12 16.12 13.33
N GLU A 90 5.97 17.14 12.49
CA GLU A 90 6.69 18.42 12.54
C GLU A 90 5.88 19.53 13.24
#